data_AF-A0A9N8V0S7-F1
#
_entry.id   AF-A0A9N8V0S7-F1
#
_cell.length_a   1.000
_cell.length_b   1.000
_cell.length_c   1.000
_cell.angle_alpha   90.00
_cell.angle_beta   90.00
_cell.angle_gamma   90.00
#
_symmetry.space_group_name_H-M   'P 1'
#
loop_
_entity.id
_entity.type
_entity.pdbx_description
1 polymer ?
#
loop_
_entity_poly.entity_id
_entity_poly.type
_entity_poly.pdbx_seq_one_letter_code
_entity_poly.pdbx_strand_id
1 'polypeptide(L)'
;MGNKLIAQVKKNLCDYKIIEKFVAGIVLTGNEIKSVRNYQSSIDESYIFPQQQELYVLNMHIAVYKYSHTASLVQARDPKRRRKLGWAKLEIALAQRLRKYQIKEKVKEKELKRRLKNEPFYWELRVSINKLERVRSNRISVELIGSLIIEYQGEKKMIKSLASSRVSPSHELVVRAFDPKLIPLISKAILDSQLGYKVEKTTKEEVYFALLPMTTEIRERLIKNVKVITEEGKKAFRLVHQEIKNALKKVPNLSQDQKRNYERQGDKLVRDYQDKLISAEEKKVRELSS
;
A
#
# COMPACT_ATOMS: atom_id res chain seq x y z
N MET A 1 59.31 4.88 8.47
CA MET A 1 59.18 3.45 8.09
C MET A 1 58.04 3.34 7.08
N GLY A 2 58.31 2.87 5.86
CA GLY A 2 57.31 2.83 4.79
C GLY A 2 56.19 1.83 5.06
N ASN A 3 54.97 2.16 4.64
CA ASN A 3 53.80 1.29 4.70
C ASN A 3 53.99 0.11 3.72
N LYS A 4 54.59 -0.97 4.18
CA LYS A 4 54.76 -2.19 3.39
C LYS A 4 53.47 -3.01 3.42
N LEU A 5 52.92 -3.30 2.23
CA LEU A 5 51.74 -4.14 2.08
C LEU A 5 52.06 -5.58 2.53
N ILE A 6 51.29 -6.09 3.50
CA ILE A 6 51.53 -7.43 4.08
C ILE A 6 50.69 -8.50 3.38
N ALA A 7 49.39 -8.24 3.19
CA ALA A 7 48.48 -9.15 2.51
C ALA A 7 47.36 -8.34 1.85
N GLN A 8 46.95 -8.76 0.65
CA GLN A 8 45.83 -8.16 -0.09
C GLN A 8 45.07 -9.26 -0.83
N VAL A 9 43.76 -9.29 -0.66
CA VAL A 9 42.88 -10.22 -1.40
C VAL A 9 42.73 -9.72 -2.83
N LYS A 10 43.17 -10.52 -3.81
CA LYS A 10 43.05 -10.24 -5.25
C LYS A 10 41.89 -11.03 -5.90
N LYS A 11 40.75 -11.19 -5.22
CA LYS A 11 39.59 -11.87 -5.81
C LYS A 11 39.01 -11.01 -6.94
N ASN A 12 38.77 -11.62 -8.10
CA ASN A 12 38.06 -11.01 -9.21
C ASN A 12 36.63 -10.68 -8.76
N LEU A 13 36.32 -9.39 -8.60
CA LEU A 13 35.04 -8.86 -8.09
C LEU A 13 33.89 -8.94 -9.12
N CYS A 14 33.89 -9.92 -10.03
CA CYS A 14 32.94 -9.96 -11.14
C CYS A 14 31.46 -9.91 -10.73
N ASP A 15 31.13 -10.32 -9.49
CA ASP A 15 29.75 -10.35 -8.96
C ASP A 15 29.48 -9.33 -7.84
N TYR A 16 30.42 -8.46 -7.47
CA TYR A 16 30.28 -7.58 -6.29
C TYR A 16 30.64 -6.12 -6.60
N LYS A 17 29.73 -5.19 -6.28
CA LYS A 17 29.98 -3.75 -6.32
C LYS A 17 30.48 -3.26 -4.96
N ILE A 18 31.68 -2.68 -4.93
CA ILE A 18 32.19 -1.98 -3.74
C ILE A 18 31.40 -0.67 -3.58
N ILE A 19 30.71 -0.52 -2.46
CA ILE A 19 29.94 0.69 -2.13
C ILE A 19 30.87 1.74 -1.51
N GLU A 20 31.70 1.31 -0.55
CA GLU A 20 32.56 2.19 0.24
C GLU A 20 33.76 1.40 0.77
N LYS A 21 34.88 2.09 1.03
CA LYS A 21 36.12 1.50 1.58
C LYS A 21 36.38 2.08 2.97
N PHE A 22 36.78 1.21 3.89
CA PHE A 22 36.93 1.52 5.31
C PHE A 22 38.32 1.05 5.78
N VAL A 23 39.04 1.88 6.55
CA VAL A 23 40.36 1.56 7.13
C VAL A 23 40.25 1.23 8.61
N ALA A 24 40.60 -0.01 8.96
CA ALA A 24 40.43 -0.60 10.29
C ALA A 24 41.75 -0.80 11.05
N GLY A 25 41.74 -0.57 12.36
CA GLY A 25 42.70 -1.21 13.26
C GLY A 25 42.33 -2.69 13.48
N ILE A 26 43.30 -3.56 13.74
CA ILE A 26 43.07 -4.96 14.15
C ILE A 26 43.81 -5.24 15.46
N VAL A 27 43.13 -5.90 16.40
CA VAL A 27 43.70 -6.28 17.68
C VAL A 27 44.39 -7.65 17.57
N LEU A 28 45.71 -7.61 17.57
CA LEU A 28 46.59 -8.80 17.48
C LEU A 28 47.32 -9.02 18.79
N THR A 29 47.66 -10.27 19.09
CA THR A 29 48.58 -10.59 20.18
C THR A 29 50.03 -10.35 19.77
N GLY A 30 50.94 -10.19 20.74
CA GLY A 30 52.37 -9.93 20.46
C GLY A 30 53.02 -10.99 19.55
N ASN A 31 52.61 -12.27 19.70
CA ASN A 31 53.10 -13.36 18.85
C ASN A 31 52.57 -13.26 17.42
N GLU A 32 51.28 -12.93 17.24
CA GLU A 32 50.70 -12.72 15.92
C GLU A 32 51.33 -11.55 15.18
N ILE A 33 51.68 -10.47 15.89
CA ILE A 33 52.40 -9.34 15.30
C ILE A 33 53.73 -9.81 14.71
N LYS A 34 54.46 -10.70 15.41
CA LYS A 34 55.71 -11.27 14.90
C LYS A 34 55.48 -12.15 13.67
N SER A 35 54.44 -12.99 13.67
CA SER A 35 54.08 -13.81 12.50
C SER A 35 53.66 -12.98 11.28
N VAL A 36 52.88 -11.92 11.50
CA VAL A 36 52.44 -10.99 10.45
C VAL A 36 53.63 -10.22 9.87
N ARG A 37 54.58 -9.79 10.71
CA ARG A 37 55.86 -9.18 10.24
C ARG A 37 56.70 -10.14 9.40
N ASN A 38 56.60 -11.44 9.66
CA ASN A 38 57.24 -12.51 8.89
C ASN A 38 56.43 -12.93 7.63
N TYR A 39 55.38 -12.20 7.25
CA TYR A 39 54.48 -12.51 6.12
C TYR A 39 53.75 -13.86 6.25
N GLN A 40 53.60 -14.38 7.47
CA GLN A 40 52.92 -15.65 7.73
C GLN A 40 51.42 -15.45 8.02
N SER A 41 50.73 -14.68 7.18
CA SER A 41 49.30 -14.41 7.30
C SER A 41 48.58 -14.42 5.94
N SER A 42 47.38 -15.01 5.88
CA SER A 42 46.48 -14.97 4.70
C SER A 42 45.09 -14.48 5.10
N ILE A 43 44.47 -13.73 4.18
CA ILE A 43 43.18 -13.02 4.34
C ILE A 43 42.16 -13.51 3.27
N ASP A 44 42.53 -14.44 2.40
CA ASP A 44 41.79 -14.76 1.17
C ASP A 44 40.34 -15.23 1.39
N GLU A 45 40.09 -15.95 2.49
CA GLU A 45 38.76 -16.46 2.88
C GLU A 45 38.15 -15.70 4.06
N SER A 46 38.76 -14.59 4.46
CA SER A 46 38.31 -13.86 5.64
C SER A 46 37.11 -12.96 5.33
N TYR A 47 36.23 -12.81 6.32
CA TYR A 47 35.09 -11.90 6.25
C TYR A 47 34.85 -11.25 7.62
N ILE A 48 34.14 -10.14 7.62
CA ILE A 48 33.83 -9.36 8.81
C ILE A 48 32.44 -9.72 9.30
N PHE A 49 32.31 -10.06 10.58
CA PHE A 49 31.04 -10.37 11.22
C PHE A 49 30.76 -9.43 12.41
N PRO A 50 29.58 -8.78 12.44
CA PRO A 50 29.17 -7.94 13.56
C PRO A 50 28.58 -8.77 14.71
N GLN A 51 29.15 -8.66 15.91
CA GLN A 51 28.64 -9.30 17.13
C GLN A 51 28.63 -8.30 18.30
N GLN A 52 27.48 -8.12 18.95
CA GLN A 52 27.33 -7.30 20.18
C GLN A 52 28.03 -5.92 20.11
N GLN A 53 27.73 -5.14 19.06
CA GLN A 53 28.31 -3.80 18.80
C GLN A 53 29.81 -3.77 18.45
N GLU A 54 30.43 -4.92 18.22
CA GLU A 54 31.83 -5.05 17.83
C GLU A 54 31.94 -5.77 16.48
N LEU A 55 33.06 -5.55 15.79
CA LEU A 55 33.37 -6.22 14.53
C LEU A 55 34.49 -7.21 14.74
N TYR A 56 34.32 -8.41 14.20
CA TYR A 56 35.31 -9.47 14.23
C TYR A 56 35.67 -9.90 12.82
N VAL A 57 36.96 -10.12 12.58
CA VAL A 57 37.44 -10.85 11.40
C VAL A 57 37.38 -12.33 11.71
N LEU A 58 36.69 -13.08 10.86
CA LEU A 58 36.62 -14.54 10.86
C LEU A 58 37.44 -15.09 9.70
N ASN A 59 37.90 -16.34 9.83
CA ASN A 59 38.65 -17.08 8.80
C ASN A 59 39.96 -16.43 8.32
N MET A 60 40.47 -15.40 9.00
CA MET A 60 41.82 -14.91 8.78
C MET A 60 42.83 -15.90 9.36
N HIS A 61 43.79 -16.33 8.57
CA HIS A 61 44.83 -17.26 8.98
C HIS A 61 46.10 -16.50 9.37
N ILE A 62 46.58 -16.66 10.60
CA ILE A 62 47.92 -16.20 11.01
C ILE A 62 48.66 -17.39 11.62
N ALA A 63 49.81 -17.74 11.04
CA ALA A 63 50.59 -18.87 11.53
C ALA A 63 51.10 -18.60 12.96
N VAL A 64 51.18 -19.65 13.78
CA VAL A 64 51.73 -19.57 15.13
C VAL A 64 53.22 -19.24 15.05
N TYR A 65 53.66 -18.27 15.86
CA TYR A 65 55.06 -17.85 15.88
C TYR A 65 55.96 -18.95 16.46
N LYS A 66 56.91 -19.45 15.66
CA LYS A 66 57.76 -20.61 16.00
C LYS A 66 58.64 -20.40 17.25
N TYR A 67 59.07 -19.17 17.53
CA TYR A 67 60.02 -18.86 18.63
C TYR A 67 59.31 -18.35 19.90
N SER A 68 58.08 -18.81 20.15
CA SER A 68 57.29 -18.43 21.33
C SER A 68 57.49 -19.43 22.46
N HIS A 69 58.12 -19.01 23.57
CA HIS A 69 58.20 -19.82 24.79
C HIS A 69 56.83 -20.05 25.48
N THR A 70 55.81 -19.27 25.12
CA THR A 70 54.43 -19.34 25.68
C THR A 70 53.48 -20.20 24.84
N ALA A 71 53.99 -21.03 23.93
CA ALA A 71 53.21 -21.82 22.96
C ALA A 71 52.34 -22.94 23.58
N SER A 72 52.38 -23.10 24.91
CA SER A 72 51.64 -24.09 25.69
C SER A 72 50.18 -23.70 25.98
N LEU A 73 49.80 -22.42 25.82
CA LEU A 73 48.43 -21.95 26.05
C LEU A 73 47.52 -22.29 24.86
N VAL A 74 46.37 -22.93 25.13
CA VAL A 74 45.39 -23.40 24.11
C VAL A 74 44.94 -22.28 23.16
N GLN A 75 44.80 -21.04 23.65
CA GLN A 75 44.41 -19.88 22.84
C GLN A 75 45.50 -19.39 21.87
N ALA A 76 46.77 -19.76 22.08
CA ALA A 76 47.87 -19.38 21.21
C ALA A 76 48.03 -20.31 19.99
N ARG A 77 47.27 -21.42 19.94
CA ARG A 77 47.40 -22.42 18.87
C ARG A 77 46.45 -22.25 17.70
N ASP A 78 45.31 -21.58 17.84
CA ASP A 78 44.32 -21.48 16.75
C ASP A 78 44.69 -20.38 15.73
N PRO A 79 45.16 -20.74 14.52
CA PRO A 79 45.57 -19.77 13.50
C PRO A 79 44.37 -18.96 12.96
N LYS A 80 43.16 -19.54 13.02
CA LYS A 80 41.92 -18.99 12.48
C LYS A 80 41.02 -18.34 13.54
N ARG A 81 41.56 -18.06 14.74
CA ARG A 81 40.79 -17.41 15.82
C ARG A 81 40.11 -16.13 15.32
N ARG A 82 38.94 -15.84 15.87
CA ARG A 82 38.27 -14.55 15.67
C ARG A 82 39.13 -13.41 16.21
N ARG A 83 39.34 -12.36 15.40
CA ARG A 83 40.13 -11.18 15.77
C ARG A 83 39.27 -9.95 15.79
N LYS A 84 39.32 -9.18 16.87
CA LYS A 84 38.55 -7.96 17.01
C LYS A 84 39.14 -6.85 16.15
N LEU A 85 38.30 -6.15 15.41
CA LEU A 85 38.69 -4.92 14.72
C LEU A 85 38.56 -3.74 15.69
N GLY A 86 39.60 -2.92 15.76
CA GLY A 86 39.61 -1.66 16.51
C GLY A 86 39.05 -0.55 15.63
N TRP A 87 37.81 -0.14 15.91
CA TRP A 87 37.16 1.01 15.31
C TRP A 87 36.53 1.89 16.38
N ALA A 88 36.49 3.21 16.12
CA ALA A 88 35.74 4.16 16.93
C ALA A 88 34.25 3.82 16.86
N LYS A 89 33.57 3.78 18.00
CA LYS A 89 32.14 3.43 18.16
C LYS A 89 31.18 4.16 17.18
N LEU A 90 31.60 5.29 16.61
CA LEU A 90 30.82 6.13 15.68
C LEU A 90 30.60 5.49 14.30
N GLU A 91 31.60 4.82 13.72
CA GLU A 91 31.51 4.32 12.33
C GLU A 91 30.68 3.02 12.25
N ILE A 92 30.75 2.17 13.27
CA ILE A 92 29.87 0.98 13.42
C ILE A 92 28.42 1.42 13.58
N ALA A 93 28.17 2.48 14.37
CA ALA A 93 26.84 3.04 14.53
C ALA A 93 26.32 3.64 13.21
N LEU A 94 27.17 4.33 12.44
CA LEU A 94 26.85 4.87 11.11
C LEU A 94 26.53 3.77 10.09
N ALA A 95 27.32 2.71 10.00
CA ALA A 95 27.07 1.58 9.09
C ALA A 95 25.75 0.85 9.42
N GLN A 96 25.46 0.66 10.72
CA GLN A 96 24.17 0.11 11.15
C GLN A 96 23.01 1.08 10.87
N ARG A 97 23.23 2.39 10.99
CA ARG A 97 22.25 3.42 10.63
C ARG A 97 21.97 3.41 9.13
N LEU A 98 22.99 3.30 8.28
CA LEU A 98 22.87 3.20 6.83
C LEU A 98 22.08 1.95 6.43
N ARG A 99 22.33 0.79 7.06
CA ARG A 99 21.56 -0.43 6.82
C ARG A 99 20.09 -0.29 7.25
N LYS A 100 19.84 0.29 8.43
CA LYS A 100 18.46 0.61 8.89
C LYS A 100 17.79 1.63 7.97
N TYR A 101 18.53 2.61 7.46
CA TYR A 101 18.03 3.63 6.53
C TYR A 101 17.64 3.00 5.20
N GLN A 102 18.51 2.18 4.60
CA GLN A 102 18.24 1.44 3.36
C GLN A 102 17.04 0.50 3.48
N ILE A 103 16.86 -0.18 4.63
CA ILE A 103 15.67 -1.00 4.89
C ILE A 103 14.42 -0.12 5.03
N LYS A 104 14.49 1.00 5.78
CA LYS A 104 13.38 1.96 5.89
C LYS A 104 13.01 2.56 4.53
N GLU A 105 13.99 2.84 3.68
CA GLU A 105 13.79 3.35 2.32
C GLU A 105 13.09 2.32 1.43
N LYS A 106 13.56 1.07 1.43
CA LYS A 106 12.92 -0.05 0.71
C LYS A 106 11.51 -0.32 1.20
N VAL A 107 11.25 -0.20 2.50
CA VAL A 107 9.91 -0.34 3.09
C VAL A 107 9.01 0.81 2.66
N LYS A 108 9.48 2.06 2.75
CA LYS A 108 8.74 3.24 2.27
C LYS A 108 8.43 3.15 0.78
N GLU A 109 9.38 2.69 -0.04
CA GLU A 109 9.19 2.50 -1.48
C GLU A 109 8.16 1.41 -1.77
N LYS A 110 8.21 0.28 -1.03
CA LYS A 110 7.25 -0.82 -1.16
C LYS A 110 5.84 -0.41 -0.71
N GLU A 111 5.74 0.42 0.31
CA GLU A 111 4.48 0.94 0.85
C GLU A 111 3.87 2.01 -0.06
N LEU A 112 4.71 2.90 -0.61
CA LEU A 112 4.32 3.87 -1.63
C LEU A 112 3.84 3.16 -2.90
N LYS A 113 4.52 2.09 -3.32
CA LYS A 113 4.09 1.21 -4.41
C LYS A 113 2.75 0.53 -4.14
N ARG A 114 2.40 0.23 -2.89
CA ARG A 114 1.07 -0.30 -2.53
C ARG A 114 -0.02 0.77 -2.59
N ARG A 115 0.26 1.97 -2.06
CA ARG A 115 -0.69 3.10 -2.06
C ARG A 115 -0.98 3.61 -3.47
N LEU A 116 0.02 3.67 -4.35
CA LEU A 116 -0.14 4.12 -5.74
C LEU A 116 -0.91 3.13 -6.61
N LYS A 117 -0.82 1.82 -6.32
CA LYS A 117 -1.29 0.80 -7.28
C LYS A 117 -2.80 0.56 -7.22
N ASN A 118 -3.44 0.72 -6.06
CA ASN A 118 -4.79 0.19 -5.86
C ASN A 118 -5.77 1.22 -5.28
N GLU A 119 -5.46 1.90 -4.18
CA GLU A 119 -6.45 2.68 -3.40
C GLU A 119 -7.23 3.77 -4.17
N PRO A 120 -6.58 4.71 -4.90
CA PRO A 120 -7.31 5.84 -5.47
C PRO A 120 -8.27 5.43 -6.58
N PHE A 121 -7.91 4.44 -7.40
CA PHE A 121 -8.77 3.94 -8.47
C PHE A 121 -9.99 3.19 -7.94
N TYR A 122 -9.83 2.32 -6.94
CA TYR A 122 -10.96 1.60 -6.35
C TYR A 122 -11.92 2.56 -5.65
N TRP A 123 -11.40 3.57 -4.96
CA TRP A 123 -12.20 4.62 -4.36
C TRP A 123 -13.04 5.36 -5.41
N GLU A 124 -12.45 5.84 -6.51
CA GLU A 124 -13.23 6.56 -7.52
C GLU A 124 -14.20 5.70 -8.30
N LEU A 125 -13.83 4.45 -8.58
CA LEU A 125 -14.78 3.49 -9.13
C LEU A 125 -15.99 3.35 -8.20
N ARG A 126 -15.74 3.19 -6.90
CA ARG A 126 -16.79 3.03 -5.91
C ARG A 126 -17.66 4.28 -5.80
N VAL A 127 -17.07 5.47 -5.84
CA VAL A 127 -17.82 6.74 -5.84
C VAL A 127 -18.71 6.85 -7.07
N SER A 128 -18.17 6.58 -8.27
CA SER A 128 -18.93 6.61 -9.51
C SER A 128 -20.05 5.57 -9.53
N ILE A 129 -19.79 4.34 -9.07
CA ILE A 129 -20.82 3.29 -8.94
C ILE A 129 -21.90 3.72 -7.95
N ASN A 130 -21.56 4.22 -6.77
CA ASN A 130 -22.53 4.71 -5.80
C ASN A 130 -23.39 5.85 -6.36
N LYS A 131 -22.79 6.76 -7.17
CA LYS A 131 -23.54 7.81 -7.86
C LYS A 131 -24.53 7.23 -8.88
N LEU A 132 -24.13 6.22 -9.64
CA LEU A 132 -25.01 5.53 -10.60
C LEU A 132 -26.12 4.74 -9.91
N GLU A 133 -25.82 4.07 -8.80
CA GLU A 133 -26.82 3.35 -8.00
C GLU A 133 -27.90 4.30 -7.49
N ARG A 134 -27.50 5.48 -7.01
CA ARG A 134 -28.41 6.55 -6.53
C ARG A 134 -29.37 7.10 -7.58
N VAL A 135 -29.11 6.89 -8.87
CA VAL A 135 -30.07 7.26 -9.90
C VAL A 135 -31.29 6.34 -9.79
N ARG A 136 -32.47 6.95 -9.68
CA ARG A 136 -33.76 6.26 -9.66
C ARG A 136 -33.83 5.22 -10.79
N SER A 137 -34.29 4.01 -10.48
CA SER A 137 -34.68 3.01 -11.48
C SER A 137 -36.15 2.66 -11.32
N ASN A 138 -36.71 1.90 -12.27
CA ASN A 138 -38.05 1.31 -12.16
C ASN A 138 -38.13 0.18 -11.11
N ARG A 139 -37.02 -0.14 -10.44
CA ARG A 139 -36.93 -1.20 -9.43
C ARG A 139 -36.84 -0.60 -8.04
N ILE A 140 -37.54 -1.21 -7.10
CA ILE A 140 -37.43 -0.85 -5.70
C ILE A 140 -36.07 -1.30 -5.19
N SER A 141 -35.24 -0.35 -4.78
CA SER A 141 -33.89 -0.59 -4.28
C SER A 141 -33.82 -0.20 -2.81
N VAL A 142 -33.91 -1.21 -1.95
CA VAL A 142 -33.88 -1.07 -0.49
C VAL A 142 -32.64 -0.29 -0.01
N GLU A 143 -31.49 -0.50 -0.65
CA GLU A 143 -30.23 0.16 -0.29
C GLU A 143 -30.27 1.69 -0.49
N LEU A 144 -31.01 2.19 -1.49
CA LEU A 144 -31.13 3.63 -1.74
C LEU A 144 -31.81 4.33 -0.59
N ILE A 145 -32.92 3.77 -0.11
CA ILE A 145 -33.66 4.30 1.05
C ILE A 145 -32.78 4.23 2.30
N GLY A 146 -32.09 3.11 2.52
CA GLY A 146 -31.19 2.97 3.67
C GLY A 146 -30.10 4.04 3.76
N SER A 147 -29.63 4.54 2.60
CA SER A 147 -28.57 5.55 2.52
C SER A 147 -29.02 7.00 2.77
N LEU A 148 -30.33 7.27 2.84
CA LEU A 148 -30.86 8.60 3.11
C LEU A 148 -30.53 9.04 4.55
N ILE A 149 -30.28 10.33 4.72
CA ILE A 149 -29.92 10.93 6.01
C ILE A 149 -31.13 11.68 6.55
N ILE A 150 -31.47 11.43 7.82
CA ILE A 150 -32.54 12.09 8.56
C ILE A 150 -31.96 12.72 9.81
N GLU A 151 -32.42 13.92 10.14
CA GLU A 151 -32.16 14.55 11.42
C GLU A 151 -33.16 14.05 12.46
N TYR A 152 -32.66 13.41 13.52
CA TYR A 152 -33.46 12.97 14.66
C TYR A 152 -32.77 13.37 15.96
N GLN A 153 -33.48 14.11 16.81
CA GLN A 153 -32.96 14.60 18.10
C GLN A 153 -31.64 15.39 17.96
N GLY A 154 -31.50 16.18 16.89
CA GLY A 154 -30.31 17.01 16.65
C GLY A 154 -29.12 16.27 16.00
N GLU A 155 -29.23 14.96 15.80
CA GLU A 155 -28.19 14.16 15.12
C GLU A 155 -28.63 13.73 13.71
N LYS A 156 -27.69 13.81 12.76
CA LYS A 156 -27.87 13.28 11.39
C LYS A 156 -27.57 11.78 11.38
N LYS A 157 -28.59 10.95 11.17
CA LYS A 157 -28.48 9.49 11.11
C LYS A 157 -29.01 8.93 9.79
N MET A 158 -28.49 7.79 9.37
CA MET A 158 -28.97 7.10 8.16
C MET A 158 -30.24 6.30 8.45
N ILE A 159 -31.17 6.24 7.49
CA ILE A 159 -32.40 5.43 7.63
C ILE A 159 -32.08 3.97 7.94
N LYS A 160 -31.01 3.41 7.36
CA LYS A 160 -30.56 2.03 7.62
C LYS A 160 -30.33 1.72 9.11
N SER A 161 -29.95 2.73 9.91
CA SER A 161 -29.75 2.58 11.35
C SER A 161 -31.03 2.73 12.18
N LEU A 162 -32.06 3.35 11.60
CA LEU A 162 -33.30 3.74 12.28
C LEU A 162 -34.50 2.89 11.86
N ALA A 163 -34.41 2.19 10.74
CA ALA A 163 -35.49 1.41 10.16
C ALA A 163 -34.95 0.21 9.39
N SER A 164 -35.73 -0.87 9.38
CA SER A 164 -35.54 -1.98 8.45
C SER A 164 -36.42 -1.76 7.22
N SER A 165 -35.89 -2.06 6.04
CA SER A 165 -36.57 -1.84 4.76
C SER A 165 -36.63 -3.15 3.99
N ARG A 166 -37.78 -3.47 3.40
CA ARG A 166 -38.03 -4.71 2.65
C ARG A 166 -38.97 -4.46 1.48
N VAL A 167 -38.97 -5.35 0.50
CA VAL A 167 -39.93 -5.33 -0.61
C VAL A 167 -41.06 -6.31 -0.28
N SER A 168 -42.31 -5.87 -0.36
CA SER A 168 -43.49 -6.72 -0.17
C SER A 168 -43.73 -7.62 -1.40
N PRO A 169 -44.49 -8.71 -1.25
CA PRO A 169 -44.92 -9.53 -2.38
C PRO A 169 -45.71 -8.75 -3.45
N SER A 170 -46.38 -7.67 -3.06
CA SER A 170 -47.12 -6.77 -3.95
C SER A 170 -46.22 -5.77 -4.71
N HIS A 171 -44.89 -5.94 -4.66
CA HIS A 171 -43.93 -4.98 -5.20
C HIS A 171 -44.05 -3.58 -4.59
N GLU A 172 -44.37 -3.49 -3.31
CA GLU A 172 -44.35 -2.23 -2.54
C GLU A 172 -43.11 -2.21 -1.64
N LEU A 173 -42.54 -1.03 -1.40
CA LEU A 173 -41.49 -0.87 -0.41
C LEU A 173 -42.13 -0.73 0.96
N VAL A 174 -41.74 -1.59 1.90
CA VAL A 174 -42.15 -1.52 3.29
C VAL A 174 -40.97 -1.06 4.13
N VAL A 175 -41.13 0.07 4.81
CA VAL A 175 -40.15 0.59 5.77
C VAL A 175 -40.72 0.46 7.17
N ARG A 176 -40.10 -0.35 8.02
CA ARG A 176 -40.45 -0.53 9.43
C ARG A 176 -39.48 0.25 10.31
N ALA A 177 -39.98 1.30 10.97
CA ALA A 177 -39.17 2.09 11.90
C ALA A 177 -39.04 1.37 13.24
N PHE A 178 -37.89 1.50 13.91
CA PHE A 178 -37.74 0.98 15.27
C PHE A 178 -38.55 1.79 16.30
N ASP A 179 -38.68 3.10 16.07
CA ASP A 179 -39.53 3.98 16.85
C ASP A 179 -40.70 4.52 16.00
N PRO A 180 -41.96 4.44 16.48
CA PRO A 180 -43.14 4.99 15.78
C PRO A 180 -43.04 6.49 15.44
N LYS A 181 -42.31 7.26 16.26
CA LYS A 181 -42.12 8.71 16.08
C LYS A 181 -41.30 9.07 14.83
N LEU A 182 -40.52 8.12 14.29
CA LEU A 182 -39.67 8.33 13.12
C LEU A 182 -40.43 8.23 11.80
N ILE A 183 -41.61 7.62 11.79
CA ILE A 183 -42.38 7.38 10.56
C ILE A 183 -42.67 8.65 9.75
N PRO A 184 -43.15 9.76 10.35
CA PRO A 184 -43.38 10.99 9.61
C PRO A 184 -42.09 11.58 9.03
N LEU A 185 -40.97 11.50 9.76
CA LEU A 185 -39.68 12.00 9.31
C LEU A 185 -39.13 11.16 8.15
N ILE A 186 -39.24 9.84 8.24
CA ILE A 186 -38.85 8.89 7.19
C ILE A 186 -39.71 9.09 5.94
N SER A 187 -41.03 9.21 6.09
CA SER A 187 -41.95 9.46 4.99
C SER A 187 -41.60 10.76 4.25
N LYS A 188 -41.38 11.84 5.01
CA LYS A 188 -40.97 13.12 4.45
C LYS A 188 -39.62 13.03 3.73
N ALA A 189 -38.61 12.42 4.35
CA ALA A 189 -37.29 12.29 3.75
C ALA A 189 -37.30 11.48 2.44
N ILE A 190 -38.11 10.42 2.36
CA ILE A 190 -38.26 9.61 1.14
C ILE A 190 -39.00 10.39 0.04
N LEU A 191 -40.02 11.18 0.38
CA LEU A 191 -40.70 12.04 -0.59
C LEU A 191 -39.80 13.18 -1.10
N ASP A 192 -39.08 13.84 -0.18
CA ASP A 192 -38.14 14.93 -0.48
C ASP A 192 -36.96 14.45 -1.34
N SER A 193 -36.60 13.17 -1.26
CA SER A 193 -35.52 12.57 -2.08
C SER A 193 -35.82 12.51 -3.59
N GLN A 194 -37.06 12.82 -4.02
CA GLN A 194 -37.49 12.81 -5.43
C GLN A 194 -37.24 11.48 -6.17
N LEU A 195 -37.03 10.38 -5.44
CA LEU A 195 -37.00 9.02 -5.98
C LEU A 195 -38.36 8.59 -6.55
N GLY A 196 -39.39 9.44 -6.36
CA GLY A 196 -40.80 9.35 -6.75
C GLY A 196 -41.45 8.03 -6.40
N TYR A 197 -41.23 7.70 -5.13
CA TYR A 197 -42.15 6.93 -4.33
C TYR A 197 -43.38 7.77 -3.97
N LYS A 198 -44.52 7.11 -3.85
CA LYS A 198 -45.75 7.64 -3.28
C LYS A 198 -46.08 6.80 -2.04
N VAL A 199 -46.57 7.44 -0.98
CA VAL A 199 -47.10 6.74 0.19
C VAL A 199 -48.45 6.13 -0.17
N GLU A 200 -48.60 4.82 -0.02
CA GLU A 200 -49.90 4.15 -0.17
C GLU A 200 -50.62 4.00 1.16
N LYS A 201 -49.90 3.51 2.17
CA LYS A 201 -50.46 3.20 3.49
C LYS A 201 -49.46 3.53 4.57
N THR A 202 -49.96 4.02 5.70
CA THR A 202 -49.17 4.31 6.89
C THR A 202 -49.82 3.62 8.08
N THR A 203 -49.06 2.76 8.75
CA THR A 203 -49.41 2.12 10.02
C THR A 203 -48.58 2.73 11.15
N LYS A 204 -48.84 2.33 12.41
CA LYS A 204 -48.11 2.86 13.58
C LYS A 204 -46.61 2.54 13.56
N GLU A 205 -46.20 1.43 12.93
CA GLU A 205 -44.80 0.96 12.87
C GLU A 205 -44.23 0.83 11.46
N GLU A 206 -45.07 0.78 10.43
CA GLU A 206 -44.66 0.52 9.04
C GLU A 206 -45.23 1.57 8.08
N VAL A 207 -44.50 1.84 7.00
CA VAL A 207 -44.95 2.68 5.89
C VAL A 207 -44.77 1.93 4.59
N TYR A 208 -45.81 1.95 3.75
CA TYR A 208 -45.85 1.33 2.44
C TYR A 208 -45.70 2.39 1.36
N PHE A 209 -44.71 2.21 0.49
CA PHE A 209 -44.47 3.08 -0.66
C PHE A 209 -44.60 2.31 -1.97
N ALA A 210 -45.35 2.87 -2.91
CA ALA A 210 -45.38 2.43 -4.30
C ALA A 210 -44.49 3.33 -5.16
N LEU A 211 -43.77 2.73 -6.11
CA LEU A 211 -42.96 3.49 -7.06
C LEU A 211 -43.87 4.01 -8.19
N LEU A 212 -43.80 5.30 -8.48
CA LEU A 212 -44.54 5.86 -9.61
C LEU A 212 -43.97 5.34 -10.94
N PRO A 213 -44.82 5.02 -11.93
CA PRO A 213 -44.34 4.66 -13.26
C PRO A 213 -43.60 5.84 -13.89
N MET A 214 -42.49 5.56 -14.56
CA MET A 214 -41.72 6.60 -15.24
C MET A 214 -42.34 6.95 -16.60
N THR A 215 -42.61 8.23 -16.85
CA THR A 215 -42.96 8.75 -18.18
C THR A 215 -41.74 8.72 -19.12
N THR A 216 -41.98 8.75 -20.43
CA THR A 216 -40.93 8.76 -21.46
C THR A 216 -39.94 9.91 -21.28
N GLU A 217 -40.44 11.13 -21.02
CA GLU A 217 -39.61 12.32 -20.81
C GLU A 217 -38.66 12.20 -19.59
N ILE A 218 -39.13 11.61 -18.49
CA ILE A 218 -38.29 11.44 -17.29
C ILE A 218 -37.24 10.36 -17.55
N ARG A 219 -37.56 9.28 -18.28
CA ARG A 219 -36.58 8.25 -18.67
C ARG A 219 -35.45 8.83 -19.49
N GLU A 220 -35.77 9.64 -20.51
CA GLU A 220 -34.74 10.29 -21.34
C GLU A 220 -33.83 11.23 -20.52
N ARG A 221 -34.42 11.98 -19.58
CA ARG A 221 -33.68 12.84 -18.66
C ARG A 221 -32.73 12.04 -17.77
N LEU A 222 -33.19 10.92 -17.21
CA LEU A 222 -32.34 10.05 -16.39
C LEU A 222 -31.23 9.39 -17.19
N ILE A 223 -31.48 8.96 -18.43
CA ILE A 223 -30.45 8.41 -19.31
C ILE A 223 -29.38 9.47 -19.62
N LYS A 224 -29.77 10.72 -19.87
CA LYS A 224 -28.82 11.84 -20.02
C LYS A 224 -28.00 12.04 -18.75
N ASN A 225 -28.64 12.02 -17.57
CA ASN A 225 -27.94 12.15 -16.29
C ASN A 225 -26.94 11.01 -16.05
N VAL A 226 -27.30 9.77 -16.37
CA VAL A 226 -26.40 8.61 -16.27
C VAL A 226 -25.15 8.80 -17.13
N LYS A 227 -25.32 9.27 -18.38
CA LYS A 227 -24.19 9.58 -19.28
C LYS A 227 -23.29 10.70 -18.75
N VAL A 228 -23.88 11.73 -18.12
CA VAL A 228 -23.09 12.81 -17.50
C VAL A 228 -22.26 12.25 -16.34
N ILE A 229 -22.85 11.42 -15.47
CA ILE A 229 -22.15 10.78 -14.34
C ILE A 229 -21.02 9.88 -14.83
N THR A 230 -21.21 9.14 -15.93
CA THR A 230 -20.16 8.26 -16.46
C THR A 230 -19.02 9.05 -17.10
N GLU A 231 -19.32 10.13 -17.81
CA GLU A 231 -18.30 11.03 -18.35
C GLU A 231 -17.50 11.75 -17.23
N GLU A 232 -18.16 12.17 -16.16
CA GLU A 232 -17.48 12.68 -14.95
C GLU A 232 -16.56 11.62 -14.33
N GLY A 233 -17.04 10.38 -14.19
CA GLY A 233 -16.23 9.26 -13.71
C GLY A 233 -14.99 9.01 -14.58
N LYS A 234 -15.15 9.00 -15.90
CA LYS A 234 -14.03 8.86 -16.86
C LYS A 234 -13.04 10.01 -16.76
N LYS A 235 -13.51 11.25 -16.54
CA LYS A 235 -12.62 12.42 -16.32
C LYS A 235 -11.85 12.28 -15.01
N ALA A 236 -12.51 11.87 -13.92
CA ALA A 236 -11.85 11.62 -12.63
C ALA A 236 -10.76 10.55 -12.73
N PHE A 237 -11.05 9.42 -13.41
CA PHE A 237 -10.05 8.38 -13.65
C PHE A 237 -8.84 8.87 -14.45
N ARG A 238 -9.06 9.73 -15.45
CA ARG A 238 -7.98 10.35 -16.23
C ARG A 238 -7.10 11.25 -15.36
N LEU A 239 -7.71 12.04 -14.46
CA LEU A 239 -6.99 12.89 -13.53
C LEU A 239 -6.12 12.07 -12.57
N VAL A 240 -6.70 11.06 -11.91
CA VAL A 240 -5.98 10.14 -11.01
C VAL A 240 -4.82 9.46 -11.73
N HIS A 241 -5.03 9.01 -12.97
CA HIS A 241 -3.97 8.41 -13.77
C HIS A 241 -2.84 9.41 -14.08
N GLN A 242 -3.17 10.64 -14.46
CA GLN A 242 -2.17 11.70 -14.69
C GLN A 242 -1.38 12.04 -13.42
N GLU A 243 -2.05 12.10 -12.27
CA GLU A 243 -1.41 12.30 -10.97
C GLU A 243 -0.41 11.19 -10.65
N ILE A 244 -0.80 9.93 -10.86
CA ILE A 244 0.09 8.77 -10.67
C ILE A 244 1.27 8.84 -11.63
N LYS A 245 1.04 9.19 -12.89
CA LYS A 245 2.12 9.35 -13.89
C LYS A 245 3.09 10.47 -13.51
N ASN A 246 2.58 11.60 -13.02
CA ASN A 246 3.40 12.71 -12.54
C ASN A 246 4.16 12.34 -11.26
N ALA A 247 3.55 11.58 -10.36
CA ALA A 247 4.21 11.05 -9.17
C ALA A 247 5.35 10.08 -9.55
N LEU A 248 5.15 9.18 -10.52
CA LEU A 248 6.18 8.27 -11.03
C LEU A 248 7.38 9.01 -11.63
N LYS A 249 7.17 10.15 -12.29
CA LYS A 249 8.25 10.99 -12.82
C LYS A 249 9.10 11.62 -11.71
N LYS A 250 8.47 12.05 -10.62
CA LYS A 250 9.13 12.73 -9.48
C LYS A 250 9.94 11.80 -8.59
N VAL A 251 9.82 10.48 -8.71
CA VAL A 251 10.56 9.52 -7.89
C VAL A 251 12.01 9.41 -8.40
N PRO A 252 13.02 9.90 -7.66
CA PRO A 252 14.42 9.66 -7.99
C PRO A 252 14.76 8.17 -7.76
N ASN A 253 15.69 7.63 -8.52
CA ASN A 253 16.20 6.24 -8.42
C ASN A 253 15.38 5.09 -9.02
N LEU A 254 14.40 5.35 -9.90
CA LEU A 254 13.75 4.27 -10.68
C LEU A 254 14.44 4.08 -12.05
N SER A 255 14.83 2.83 -12.37
CA SER A 255 15.33 2.47 -13.70
C SER A 255 14.28 2.75 -14.79
N GLN A 256 14.72 3.14 -15.98
CA GLN A 256 13.85 3.46 -17.12
C GLN A 256 12.91 2.29 -17.49
N ASP A 257 13.40 1.06 -17.37
CA ASP A 257 12.58 -0.15 -17.58
C ASP A 257 11.52 -0.35 -16.50
N GLN A 258 11.84 -0.03 -15.25
CA GLN A 258 10.87 -0.09 -14.15
C GLN A 258 9.77 0.94 -14.33
N LYS A 259 10.11 2.18 -14.72
CA LYS A 259 9.11 3.23 -15.03
C LYS A 259 8.15 2.77 -16.12
N ARG A 260 8.67 2.22 -17.22
CA ARG A 260 7.86 1.72 -18.34
C ARG A 260 6.94 0.57 -17.94
N ASN A 261 7.40 -0.34 -17.06
CA ASN A 261 6.56 -1.42 -16.55
C ASN A 261 5.43 -0.90 -15.64
N TYR A 262 5.72 0.08 -14.77
CA TYR A 262 4.69 0.71 -13.94
C TYR A 262 3.65 1.49 -14.76
N GLU A 263 4.08 2.20 -15.81
CA GLU A 263 3.16 2.86 -16.74
C GLU A 263 2.23 1.84 -17.42
N ARG A 264 2.77 0.75 -17.98
CA ARG A 264 1.96 -0.32 -18.57
C ARG A 264 0.96 -0.94 -17.60
N GLN A 265 1.34 -1.14 -16.35
CA GLN A 265 0.45 -1.66 -15.32
C GLN A 265 -0.66 -0.65 -14.97
N GLY A 266 -0.32 0.63 -14.88
CA GLY A 266 -1.29 1.71 -14.68
C GLY A 266 -2.29 1.80 -15.83
N ASP A 267 -1.81 1.75 -17.07
CA ASP A 267 -2.66 1.78 -18.27
C ASP A 267 -3.63 0.60 -18.32
N LYS A 268 -3.15 -0.60 -17.98
CA LYS A 268 -4.00 -1.80 -17.92
C LYS A 268 -5.11 -1.65 -16.89
N LEU A 269 -4.78 -1.20 -15.67
CA LEU A 269 -5.77 -0.99 -14.61
C LEU A 269 -6.83 0.04 -15.03
N VAL A 270 -6.42 1.15 -15.66
CA VAL A 270 -7.37 2.18 -16.15
C VAL A 270 -8.36 1.58 -17.14
N ARG A 271 -7.90 0.76 -18.10
CA ARG A 271 -8.79 0.08 -19.05
C ARG A 271 -9.77 -0.84 -18.33
N ASP A 272 -9.28 -1.69 -17.43
CA ASP A 272 -10.13 -2.62 -16.67
C ASP A 272 -11.23 -1.87 -15.87
N TYR A 273 -10.92 -0.69 -15.31
CA TYR A 273 -11.91 0.13 -14.61
C TYR A 273 -12.87 0.88 -15.53
N GLN A 274 -12.40 1.36 -16.69
CA GLN A 274 -13.25 1.96 -17.70
C GLN A 274 -14.29 0.95 -18.20
N ASP A 275 -13.85 -0.28 -18.49
CA ASP A 275 -14.73 -1.36 -18.94
C ASP A 275 -15.78 -1.70 -17.87
N LYS A 276 -15.38 -1.76 -16.60
CA LYS A 276 -16.31 -1.95 -15.48
C LYS A 276 -17.33 -0.81 -15.37
N LEU A 277 -16.90 0.45 -15.53
CA LEU A 277 -17.79 1.59 -15.48
C LEU A 277 -18.80 1.57 -16.64
N ILE A 278 -18.35 1.24 -17.86
CA ILE A 278 -19.22 1.09 -19.03
C ILE A 278 -20.21 -0.05 -18.80
N SER A 279 -19.76 -1.20 -18.28
CA SER A 279 -20.67 -2.31 -17.96
C SER A 279 -21.73 -1.92 -16.91
N ALA A 280 -21.40 -1.04 -15.97
CA ALA A 280 -22.34 -0.52 -14.98
C ALA A 280 -23.32 0.49 -15.61
N GLU A 281 -22.85 1.33 -16.53
CA GLU A 281 -23.69 2.23 -17.32
C GLU A 281 -24.75 1.45 -18.12
N GLU A 282 -24.32 0.43 -18.87
CA GLU A 282 -25.21 -0.39 -19.69
C GLU A 282 -26.26 -1.11 -18.85
N LYS A 283 -25.87 -1.66 -17.70
CA LYS A 283 -26.82 -2.26 -16.74
C LYS A 283 -27.86 -1.23 -16.29
N LYS A 284 -27.43 -0.01 -15.94
CA LYS A 284 -28.33 1.03 -15.45
C LYS A 284 -29.26 1.56 -16.55
N VAL A 285 -28.76 1.74 -17.77
CA VAL A 285 -29.58 2.12 -18.91
C VAL A 285 -30.62 1.04 -19.22
N ARG A 286 -30.24 -0.24 -19.15
CA ARG A 286 -31.18 -1.35 -19.31
C ARG A 286 -32.29 -1.30 -18.27
N GLU A 287 -31.96 -1.07 -17.00
CA GLU A 287 -32.95 -0.91 -15.91
C GLU A 287 -33.88 0.29 -16.07
N LEU A 288 -33.46 1.35 -16.78
CA LEU A 288 -34.29 2.52 -17.07
C LEU A 288 -35.18 2.33 -18.31
N SER A 289 -34.75 1.46 -19.23
CA SER A 289 -35.48 1.16 -20.47
C SER A 289 -36.56 0.09 -20.30
N SER A 290 -36.40 -0.80 -19.31
CA SER A 290 -37.38 -1.82 -18.91
C SER A 290 -38.49 -1.21 -18.04
#